data_AF-A0A821I8T8-F1
#
_entry.id   AF-A0A821I8T8-F1
#
_cell.length_a   1.000
_cell.length_b   1.000
_cell.length_c   1.000
_cell.angle_alpha   90.00
_cell.angle_beta   90.00
_cell.angle_gamma   90.00
#
_symmetry.space_group_name_H-M   'P 1'
#
loop_
_entity.id
_entity.type
_entity.pdbx_description
1 polymer ?
#
loop_
_entity_poly.entity_id
_entity_poly.type
_entity_poly.pdbx_seq_one_letter_code
_entity_poly.pdbx_strand_id
1 'polypeptide(L)'
;YSYDTLELEDEFDEMTDEEENNDEIVHYNENEHSDIKNRFTLEEMENIIEWVDQHPNARFATISNRFKKIKSMNYIPRFREYVENKGTRLEKLKQVKEFMFNEFYMKRTIEKEAVHDADLELFAIQKARELDWDTFKASKSFINTFKKENRISS
;
A
#
# COMPACT_ATOMS: atom_id res chain seq x y z
N TYR A 1 -30.95 -18.55 58.81
CA TYR A 1 -31.83 -18.74 57.64
C TYR A 1 -32.58 -17.44 57.45
N SER A 2 -32.53 -16.68 56.36
CA SER A 2 -31.97 -16.79 55.02
C SER A 2 -31.81 -15.33 54.57
N TYR A 3 -30.65 -14.91 54.07
CA TYR A 3 -30.57 -13.68 53.28
C TYR A 3 -30.61 -14.14 51.83
N ASP A 4 -31.81 -14.09 51.23
CA ASP A 4 -31.99 -14.34 49.81
C ASP A 4 -31.38 -13.19 49.01
N THR A 5 -30.56 -13.61 48.07
CA THR A 5 -29.75 -12.85 47.12
C THR A 5 -30.63 -12.06 46.15
N LEU A 6 -30.33 -10.77 46.03
CA LEU A 6 -30.81 -9.92 44.95
C LEU A 6 -30.21 -10.41 43.62
N GLU A 7 -31.05 -11.03 42.78
CA GLU A 7 -30.73 -11.30 41.39
C GLU A 7 -30.74 -9.97 40.62
N LEU A 8 -29.55 -9.56 40.19
CA LEU A 8 -29.29 -8.47 39.27
C LEU A 8 -29.38 -9.08 37.86
N GLU A 9 -30.55 -9.01 37.24
CA GLU A 9 -30.72 -9.28 35.81
C GLU A 9 -30.25 -8.05 35.04
N ASP A 10 -28.98 -8.05 34.63
CA ASP A 10 -28.44 -7.12 33.62
C ASP A 10 -28.94 -7.58 32.24
N GLU A 11 -29.99 -6.92 31.76
CA GLU A 11 -30.49 -6.99 30.39
C GLU A 11 -29.45 -6.34 29.45
N PHE A 12 -28.67 -7.16 28.75
CA PHE A 12 -27.64 -6.70 27.80
C PHE A 12 -28.33 -6.34 26.47
N ASP A 13 -28.43 -5.04 26.21
CA ASP A 13 -28.97 -4.46 24.98
C ASP A 13 -28.03 -4.77 23.79
N GLU A 14 -28.55 -5.50 22.79
CA GLU A 14 -27.81 -5.97 21.61
C GLU A 14 -27.69 -4.81 20.60
N MET A 15 -26.61 -4.02 20.68
CA MET A 15 -26.30 -3.01 19.66
C MET A 15 -25.75 -3.70 18.39
N THR A 16 -26.59 -3.77 17.36
CA THR A 16 -26.18 -4.10 15.98
C THR A 16 -25.57 -2.86 15.31
N ASP A 17 -24.24 -2.83 15.19
CA ASP A 17 -23.51 -1.87 14.35
C ASP A 17 -23.64 -2.24 12.87
N GLU A 18 -24.61 -1.63 12.18
CA GLU A 18 -24.60 -1.53 10.72
C GLU A 18 -23.71 -0.36 10.30
N GLU A 19 -22.39 -0.58 10.22
CA GLU A 19 -21.49 0.39 9.59
C GLU A 19 -21.67 0.41 8.07
N GLU A 20 -22.44 1.41 7.62
CA GLU A 20 -22.52 1.91 6.25
C GLU A 20 -21.12 2.19 5.68
N ASN A 21 -20.60 1.26 4.87
CA ASN A 21 -19.35 1.44 4.13
C ASN A 21 -19.59 2.36 2.93
N ASN A 22 -19.52 3.67 3.14
CA ASN A 22 -19.45 4.67 2.06
C ASN A 22 -17.99 4.97 1.73
N ASP A 23 -17.30 4.02 1.11
CA ASP A 23 -16.00 4.26 0.50
C ASP A 23 -16.22 4.88 -0.88
N GLU A 24 -16.13 6.22 -0.94
CA GLU A 24 -16.06 7.00 -2.16
C GLU A 24 -14.90 6.48 -3.04
N ILE A 25 -15.23 5.69 -4.06
CA ILE A 25 -14.26 5.17 -5.03
C ILE A 25 -13.74 6.35 -5.84
N VAL A 26 -12.63 6.94 -5.38
CA VAL A 26 -11.81 7.85 -6.17
C VAL A 26 -11.31 7.09 -7.40
N HIS A 27 -11.83 7.45 -8.56
CA HIS A 27 -11.51 6.85 -9.84
C HIS A 27 -10.08 7.23 -10.26
N TYR A 28 -9.09 6.51 -9.74
CA TYR A 28 -7.68 6.69 -10.09
C TYR A 28 -7.40 6.15 -11.51
N ASN A 29 -6.74 6.96 -12.33
CA ASN A 29 -6.32 6.55 -13.68
C ASN A 29 -5.00 5.75 -13.61
N GLU A 30 -5.13 4.44 -13.38
CA GLU A 30 -4.03 3.48 -13.15
C GLU A 30 -3.07 3.30 -14.35
N ASN A 31 -3.50 3.64 -15.56
CA ASN A 31 -2.74 3.37 -16.79
C ASN A 31 -1.54 4.30 -17.00
N GLU A 32 -1.46 5.45 -16.33
CA GLU A 32 -0.44 6.46 -16.68
C GLU A 32 0.92 6.25 -16.02
N HIS A 33 1.00 5.53 -14.90
CA HIS A 33 2.26 5.30 -14.18
C HIS A 33 3.00 4.03 -14.62
N SER A 34 2.30 3.01 -15.11
CA SER A 34 2.92 1.78 -15.62
C SER A 34 3.85 2.04 -16.82
N ASP A 35 3.44 2.98 -17.67
CA ASP A 35 4.18 3.45 -18.85
C ASP A 35 5.49 4.19 -18.53
N ILE A 36 5.61 4.73 -17.32
CA ILE A 36 6.80 5.48 -16.89
C ILE A 36 7.88 4.50 -16.42
N LYS A 37 7.50 3.53 -15.60
CA LYS A 37 8.39 2.49 -15.08
C LYS A 37 8.99 1.60 -16.17
N ASN A 38 8.23 1.30 -17.23
CA ASN A 38 8.75 0.50 -18.34
C ASN A 38 9.82 1.23 -19.16
N ARG A 39 9.97 2.56 -19.01
CA ARG A 39 10.86 3.37 -19.85
C ARG A 39 12.04 3.99 -19.10
N PHE A 40 11.94 4.12 -17.78
CA PHE A 40 12.92 4.81 -16.94
C PHE A 40 13.22 4.00 -15.69
N THR A 41 14.51 3.90 -15.32
CA THR A 41 14.91 3.36 -14.01
C THR A 41 14.79 4.44 -12.93
N LEU A 42 14.73 4.03 -11.65
CA LEU A 42 14.71 4.97 -10.51
C LEU A 42 15.91 5.92 -10.54
N GLU A 43 17.10 5.38 -10.76
CA GLU A 43 18.35 6.16 -10.88
C GLU A 43 18.32 7.14 -12.06
N GLU A 44 17.71 6.77 -13.19
CA GLU A 44 17.52 7.69 -14.31
C GLU A 44 16.60 8.86 -13.93
N MET A 45 15.51 8.59 -13.20
CA MET A 45 14.57 9.62 -12.74
C MET A 45 15.23 10.60 -11.78
N GLU A 46 16.00 10.10 -10.80
CA GLU A 46 16.74 10.93 -9.84
C GLU A 46 17.76 11.83 -10.54
N ASN A 47 18.58 11.26 -11.44
CA ASN A 47 19.55 12.03 -12.24
C ASN A 47 18.89 13.12 -13.10
N ILE A 48 17.69 12.84 -13.63
CA ILE A 48 16.93 13.82 -14.41
C ILE A 48 16.45 14.97 -13.50
N ILE A 49 15.87 14.65 -12.33
CA ILE A 49 15.39 15.65 -11.37
C ILE A 49 16.55 16.52 -10.89
N GLU A 50 17.66 15.90 -10.47
CA GLU A 50 18.84 16.61 -9.97
C GLU A 50 19.36 17.61 -11.01
N TRP A 51 19.44 17.19 -12.29
CA TRP A 51 19.90 18.09 -13.34
C TRP A 51 18.94 19.25 -13.60
N VAL A 52 17.62 18.99 -13.56
CA VAL A 52 16.59 20.03 -13.71
C VAL A 52 16.65 21.02 -12.55
N ASP A 53 16.90 20.55 -11.33
CA ASP A 53 17.07 21.39 -10.14
C ASP A 53 18.35 22.25 -10.21
N GLN A 54 19.43 21.70 -10.77
CA GLN A 54 20.66 22.46 -11.04
C GLN A 54 20.48 23.50 -12.16
N HIS A 55 19.50 23.32 -13.06
CA HIS A 55 19.26 24.20 -14.20
C HIS A 55 17.78 24.64 -14.28
N PRO A 56 17.30 25.47 -13.32
CA PRO A 56 15.87 25.82 -13.21
C PRO A 56 15.34 26.58 -14.43
N ASN A 57 16.20 27.24 -15.20
CA ASN A 57 15.85 27.98 -16.42
C ASN A 57 16.04 27.17 -17.71
N ALA A 58 16.35 25.87 -17.62
CA ALA A 58 16.53 25.03 -18.80
C ALA A 58 15.23 24.92 -19.60
N ARG A 59 15.31 25.18 -20.90
CA ARG A 59 14.18 24.95 -21.81
C ARG A 59 13.98 23.45 -22.01
N PHE A 60 12.74 23.06 -22.26
CA PHE A 60 12.40 21.66 -22.59
C PHE A 60 13.27 21.09 -23.72
N ALA A 61 13.58 21.88 -24.75
CA ALA A 61 14.46 21.46 -25.85
C ALA A 61 15.87 21.03 -25.36
N THR A 62 16.41 21.70 -24.33
CA THR A 62 17.69 21.34 -23.73
C THR A 62 17.58 20.04 -22.94
N ILE A 63 16.49 19.89 -22.17
CA ILE A 63 16.18 18.68 -21.40
C ILE A 63 15.99 17.48 -22.34
N SER A 64 15.21 17.62 -23.41
CA SER A 64 14.94 16.54 -24.38
C SER A 64 16.17 16.17 -25.21
N ASN A 65 17.07 17.12 -25.47
CA ASN A 65 18.34 16.84 -26.16
C ASN A 65 19.28 16.00 -25.31
N ARG A 66 19.36 16.29 -24.01
CA ARG A 66 20.19 15.53 -23.06
C ARG A 66 19.54 14.18 -22.74
N PHE A 67 18.24 14.19 -22.48
CA PHE A 67 17.45 13.04 -22.09
C PHE A 67 16.42 12.69 -23.18
N LYS A 68 16.88 12.02 -24.23
CA LYS A 68 16.07 11.67 -25.43
C LYS A 68 14.81 10.86 -25.13
N LYS A 69 14.78 10.16 -23.98
CA LYS A 69 13.62 9.38 -23.52
C LYS A 69 12.45 10.28 -23.06
N ILE A 70 12.72 11.51 -22.62
CA ILE A 70 11.71 12.44 -22.11
C ILE A 70 10.98 13.08 -23.30
N LYS A 71 9.71 12.69 -23.50
CA LYS A 71 8.87 13.19 -24.59
C LYS A 71 7.99 14.39 -24.20
N SER A 72 7.86 14.68 -22.91
CA SER A 72 7.03 15.79 -22.40
C SER A 72 7.61 16.39 -21.13
N MET A 73 7.36 17.68 -20.91
CA MET A 73 7.73 18.36 -19.66
C MET A 73 6.99 17.78 -18.45
N ASN A 74 5.82 17.18 -18.67
CA ASN A 74 4.99 16.56 -17.63
C ASN A 74 5.65 15.34 -16.98
N TYR A 75 6.72 14.79 -17.55
CA TYR A 75 7.48 13.70 -16.89
C TYR A 75 8.23 14.21 -15.65
N ILE A 76 8.69 15.47 -15.63
CA ILE A 76 9.44 16.01 -14.49
C ILE A 76 8.63 16.04 -13.19
N PRO A 77 7.42 16.64 -13.13
CA PRO A 77 6.62 16.58 -11.91
C PRO A 77 6.23 15.14 -11.54
N ARG A 78 6.01 14.26 -12.53
CA ARG A 78 5.71 12.84 -12.28
C ARG A 78 6.90 12.08 -11.69
N PHE A 79 8.12 12.38 -12.13
CA PHE A 79 9.32 11.79 -11.55
C PHE A 79 9.50 12.26 -10.11
N ARG A 80 9.26 13.55 -9.80
CA ARG A 80 9.29 14.03 -8.41
C ARG A 80 8.29 13.27 -7.55
N GLU A 81 7.04 13.19 -7.98
CA GLU A 81 6.00 12.46 -7.26
C GLU A 81 6.37 10.99 -7.06
N TYR A 82 6.97 10.35 -8.07
CA TYR A 82 7.40 8.95 -7.98
C TYR A 82 8.57 8.74 -7.01
N VAL A 83 9.56 9.65 -7.02
CA VAL A 83 10.73 9.61 -6.12
C VAL A 83 10.32 9.95 -4.68
N GLU A 84 9.55 11.02 -4.48
CA GLU A 84 9.03 11.44 -3.17
C GLU A 84 8.16 10.35 -2.54
N ASN A 85 7.29 9.70 -3.32
CA ASN A 85 6.45 8.63 -2.81
C ASN A 85 7.17 7.28 -2.66
N LYS A 86 8.49 7.19 -2.93
CA LYS A 86 9.26 5.92 -2.94
C LYS A 86 8.59 4.84 -3.81
N GLY A 87 8.09 5.25 -4.98
CA GLY A 87 7.38 4.39 -5.92
C GLY A 87 5.86 4.60 -5.94
N THR A 88 5.19 3.78 -6.74
CA THR A 88 3.73 3.82 -6.90
C THR A 88 3.00 3.10 -5.78
N ARG A 89 1.72 3.46 -5.57
CA ARG A 89 0.79 2.73 -4.69
C ARG A 89 0.77 1.22 -5.00
N LEU A 90 0.81 0.84 -6.28
CA LEU A 90 0.83 -0.57 -6.70
C LEU A 90 2.11 -1.27 -6.26
N GLU A 91 3.26 -0.62 -6.37
CA GLU A 91 4.54 -1.18 -5.90
C GLU A 91 4.57 -1.31 -4.39
N LYS A 92 4.11 -0.30 -3.65
CA LYS A 92 3.98 -0.42 -2.20
C LYS A 92 3.09 -1.60 -1.84
N LEU A 93 1.95 -1.73 -2.52
CA LEU A 93 1.02 -2.85 -2.31
C LEU A 93 1.65 -4.20 -2.67
N LYS A 94 2.45 -4.26 -3.75
CA LYS A 94 3.20 -5.46 -4.12
C LYS A 94 4.23 -5.82 -3.05
N GLN A 95 5.00 -4.85 -2.56
CA GLN A 95 5.99 -5.05 -1.49
C GLN A 95 5.33 -5.53 -0.19
N VAL A 96 4.18 -4.95 0.16
CA VAL A 96 3.37 -5.40 1.31
C VAL A 96 2.92 -6.84 1.12
N LYS A 97 2.31 -7.19 -0.02
CA LYS A 97 1.86 -8.56 -0.30
C LYS A 97 3.02 -9.57 -0.29
N GLU A 98 4.16 -9.22 -0.87
CA GLU A 98 5.35 -10.08 -0.91
C GLU A 98 5.92 -10.31 0.50
N PHE A 99 6.01 -9.25 1.31
CA PHE A 99 6.40 -9.36 2.71
C PHE A 99 5.45 -10.25 3.51
N MET A 100 4.14 -9.99 3.42
CA MET A 100 3.11 -10.81 4.10
C MET A 100 3.22 -12.29 3.72
N PHE A 101 3.43 -12.59 2.44
CA PHE A 101 3.55 -13.96 1.97
C PHE A 101 4.81 -14.63 2.52
N ASN A 102 5.93 -13.92 2.56
CA ASN A 102 7.17 -14.43 3.14
C ASN A 102 7.01 -14.71 4.64
N GLU A 103 6.44 -13.78 5.42
CA GLU A 103 6.18 -13.97 6.84
C GLU A 103 5.22 -15.15 7.10
N PHE A 104 4.12 -15.20 6.35
CA PHE A 104 3.20 -16.33 6.41
C PHE A 104 3.90 -17.67 6.13
N TYR A 105 4.73 -17.72 5.08
CA TYR A 105 5.46 -18.93 4.71
C TYR A 105 6.45 -19.34 5.79
N MET A 106 7.21 -18.40 6.37
CA MET A 106 8.16 -18.68 7.44
C MET A 106 7.45 -19.24 8.68
N LYS A 107 6.39 -18.57 9.15
CA LYS A 107 5.59 -19.03 10.28
C LYS A 107 5.00 -20.42 10.05
N ARG A 108 4.43 -20.65 8.87
CA ARG A 108 3.70 -21.89 8.59
C ARG A 108 4.61 -23.09 8.31
N THR A 109 5.73 -22.87 7.63
CA THR A 109 6.63 -23.97 7.21
C THR A 109 7.75 -24.25 8.19
N ILE A 110 8.33 -23.22 8.80
CA ILE A 110 9.47 -23.35 9.70
C ILE A 110 9.00 -23.49 11.14
N GLU A 111 8.22 -22.51 11.61
CA GLU A 111 7.77 -22.46 13.02
C GLU A 111 6.59 -23.40 13.29
N LYS A 112 5.89 -23.82 12.23
CA LYS A 112 4.68 -24.65 12.27
C LYS A 112 3.55 -24.02 13.10
N GLU A 113 3.56 -22.69 13.22
CA GLU A 113 2.52 -21.94 13.93
C GLU A 113 1.27 -21.78 13.05
N ALA A 114 0.13 -21.63 13.70
CA ALA A 114 -1.09 -21.18 13.02
C ALA A 114 -0.96 -19.67 12.77
N VAL A 115 -1.29 -19.23 11.55
CA VAL A 115 -1.32 -17.82 11.19
C VAL A 115 -2.79 -17.44 11.02
N HIS A 116 -3.24 -16.48 11.83
CA HIS A 116 -4.60 -15.97 11.79
C HIS A 116 -4.69 -14.72 10.90
N ASP A 117 -5.91 -14.31 10.57
CA ASP A 117 -6.16 -13.10 9.78
C ASP A 117 -5.58 -11.85 10.48
N ALA A 118 -5.65 -11.79 11.82
CA ALA A 118 -5.05 -10.71 12.61
C ALA A 118 -3.53 -10.63 12.45
N ASP A 119 -2.84 -11.76 12.28
CA ASP A 119 -1.39 -11.77 12.05
C ASP A 119 -1.06 -11.24 10.65
N LEU A 120 -1.87 -11.60 9.64
CA LEU A 120 -1.72 -11.07 8.28
C LEU A 120 -1.97 -9.57 8.23
N GLU A 121 -2.96 -9.07 8.97
CA GLU A 121 -3.21 -7.64 9.13
C GLU A 121 -2.01 -6.94 9.77
N LEU A 122 -1.44 -7.53 10.83
CA LEU A 122 -0.27 -7.00 11.50
C LEU A 122 0.94 -6.90 10.55
N PHE A 123 1.24 -7.97 9.80
CA PHE A 123 2.33 -7.96 8.82
C PHE A 123 2.13 -6.89 7.74
N ALA A 124 0.89 -6.71 7.28
CA ALA A 124 0.56 -5.71 6.28
C ALA A 124 0.81 -4.29 6.80
N ILE A 125 0.35 -4.00 8.02
CA ILE A 125 0.51 -2.70 8.67
C ILE A 125 1.98 -2.43 8.98
N GLN A 126 2.70 -3.43 9.48
CA GLN A 126 4.13 -3.31 9.76
C GLN A 126 4.90 -2.90 8.50
N LYS A 127 4.65 -3.59 7.38
CA LYS A 127 5.32 -3.25 6.14
C LYS A 127 4.90 -1.90 5.57
N ALA A 128 3.63 -1.53 5.71
CA ALA A 128 3.15 -0.22 5.28
C ALA A 128 3.83 0.92 6.04
N ARG A 129 4.08 0.75 7.36
CA ARG A 129 4.83 1.72 8.17
C ARG A 129 6.28 1.85 7.71
N GLU A 130 6.95 0.75 7.36
CA GLU A 130 8.31 0.80 6.79
C GLU A 130 8.39 1.56 5.46
N LEU A 131 7.27 1.62 4.71
CA LEU A 131 7.15 2.30 3.42
C LEU A 131 6.59 3.73 3.53
N ASP A 132 6.50 4.26 4.75
CA ASP A 132 5.88 5.56 5.08
C ASP A 132 4.50 5.70 4.42
N TRP A 133 3.71 4.63 4.45
CA TRP A 133 2.38 4.58 3.82
C TRP A 133 1.26 4.66 4.85
N ASP A 134 1.14 5.83 5.49
CA ASP A 134 0.24 6.06 6.62
C ASP A 134 -1.25 5.91 6.29
N THR A 135 -1.62 6.09 5.02
CA THR A 135 -3.01 5.95 4.57
C THR A 135 -3.41 4.50 4.28
N PHE A 136 -2.49 3.54 4.38
CA PHE A 136 -2.78 2.14 4.10
C PHE A 136 -3.64 1.52 5.19
N LYS A 137 -4.69 0.80 4.79
CA LYS A 137 -5.55 0.01 5.69
C LYS A 137 -5.55 -1.44 5.23
N ALA A 138 -5.22 -2.34 6.14
CA ALA A 138 -5.34 -3.78 5.94
C ALA A 138 -6.80 -4.20 6.15
N SER A 139 -7.68 -3.87 5.21
CA SER A 139 -9.11 -4.21 5.32
C SER A 139 -9.34 -5.73 5.19
N LYS A 140 -10.44 -6.22 5.77
CA LYS A 140 -10.86 -7.63 5.62
C LYS A 140 -10.93 -8.06 4.15
N SER A 141 -11.40 -7.18 3.27
CA SER A 141 -11.45 -7.41 1.82
C SER A 141 -10.06 -7.57 1.21
N PHE A 142 -9.09 -6.76 1.65
CA PHE A 142 -7.69 -6.88 1.21
C PHE A 142 -7.08 -8.23 1.63
N ILE A 143 -7.27 -8.64 2.88
CA ILE A 143 -6.77 -9.93 3.40
C ILE A 143 -7.42 -11.10 2.66
N ASN A 144 -8.74 -11.06 2.44
CA ASN A 144 -9.44 -12.09 1.68
C ASN A 144 -8.95 -12.19 0.23
N THR A 145 -8.65 -11.06 -0.39
CA THR A 145 -8.07 -11.02 -1.75
C THR A 145 -6.68 -11.63 -1.75
N PHE A 146 -5.83 -11.25 -0.79
CA PHE A 146 -4.50 -11.81 -0.61
C PHE A 146 -4.53 -13.33 -0.41
N LYS A 147 -5.43 -13.84 0.44
CA LYS A 147 -5.60 -15.29 0.66
C LYS A 147 -6.02 -16.02 -0.61
N LYS A 148 -6.99 -15.48 -1.35
CA LYS A 148 -7.46 -16.05 -2.62
C LYS A 148 -6.34 -16.10 -3.68
N GLU A 149 -5.59 -15.01 -3.84
CA GLU A 149 -4.46 -14.94 -4.77
C GLU A 149 -3.38 -15.98 -4.45
N ASN A 150 -3.09 -16.17 -3.16
CA ASN A 150 -2.02 -17.06 -2.69
C ASN A 150 -2.50 -18.47 -2.30
N ARG A 151 -3.77 -18.80 -2.54
CA ARG A 151 -4.40 -20.10 -2.21
C ARG A 151 -4.25 -20.49 -0.73
N ILE A 152 -4.30 -19.50 0.16
CA ILE A 152 -4.29 -19.70 1.61
C ILE A 152 -5.74 -19.97 2.05
N SER A 153 -5.97 -21.06 2.77
CA SER A 153 -7.27 -21.36 3.36
C SER A 153 -7.49 -20.54 4.63
N SER A 154 -8.71 -20.00 4.80
CA SER A 154 -9.18 -19.43 6.07
C SER A 154 -9.28 -20.50 7.16
#